data_AF-A0A962GUB2-F1
#
_entry.id   AF-A0A962GUB2-F1
#
_cell.length_a   1.000
_cell.length_b   1.000
_cell.length_c   1.000
_cell.angle_alpha   90.00
_cell.angle_beta   90.00
_cell.angle_gamma   90.00
#
_symmetry.space_group_name_H-M   'P 1'
#
loop_
_entity.id
_entity.type
_entity.pdbx_description
1 polymer ?
#
loop_
_entity_poly.entity_id
_entity_poly.type
_entity_poly.pdbx_seq_one_letter_code
_entity_poly.pdbx_strand_id
1 'polypeptide(L)'
;MNFEAKLSMNTNMGKVKFALYQAIRDDNPHVMIIKPYKKDRRAIQNRLMWHWYKELEQQSDRHGMSKDDLVCYNKYHIGVPILARDPEFSEVWDSMRFLSYEQKLKAMKFIPVTSIMNIKQMTEFLTDFKTYWNQKGCELTTSQDLYFAEALGIKK
;
A
#
# COMPACT_ATOMS: atom_id res chain seq x y z
N MET A 1 -37.91 -2.99 -11.58
CA MET A 1 -36.85 -3.94 -11.16
C MET A 1 -35.55 -3.15 -11.17
N ASN A 2 -35.06 -2.72 -10.01
CA ASN A 2 -33.91 -1.82 -9.93
C ASN A 2 -32.63 -2.65 -9.97
N PHE A 3 -31.91 -2.59 -11.09
CA PHE A 3 -30.55 -3.11 -11.18
C PHE A 3 -29.57 -1.95 -10.97
N GLU A 4 -29.04 -1.84 -9.76
CA GLU A 4 -27.87 -1.00 -9.49
C GLU A 4 -26.61 -1.74 -9.94
N ALA A 5 -26.14 -1.48 -11.16
CA ALA A 5 -24.78 -1.87 -11.55
C ALA A 5 -23.79 -0.84 -11.02
N LYS A 6 -23.22 -1.10 -9.83
CA LYS A 6 -22.20 -0.25 -9.22
C LYS A 6 -20.82 -0.51 -9.86
N LEU A 7 -20.56 0.09 -11.03
CA LEU A 7 -19.24 0.08 -11.66
C LEU A 7 -18.32 1.10 -10.97
N SER A 8 -17.60 0.65 -9.94
CA SER A 8 -16.50 1.40 -9.34
C SER A 8 -15.19 0.71 -9.70
N MET A 9 -14.49 1.15 -10.76
CA MET A 9 -13.07 0.83 -10.92
C MET A 9 -12.32 1.95 -11.66
N ASN A 10 -11.03 2.06 -11.35
CA ASN A 10 -9.98 2.61 -12.20
C ASN A 10 -10.00 1.95 -13.59
N THR A 11 -10.92 2.35 -14.47
CA THR A 11 -11.29 1.50 -15.60
C THR A 11 -10.52 1.90 -16.86
N ASN A 12 -9.83 0.92 -17.45
CA ASN A 12 -9.29 0.95 -18.81
C ASN A 12 -10.38 1.37 -19.81
N MET A 13 -10.06 2.29 -20.74
CA MET A 13 -10.96 2.83 -21.77
C MET A 13 -11.74 1.76 -22.54
N GLY A 14 -11.16 0.55 -22.71
CA GLY A 14 -11.83 -0.57 -23.37
C GLY A 14 -13.11 -1.05 -22.66
N LYS A 15 -13.11 -1.11 -21.33
CA LYS A 15 -14.28 -1.55 -20.55
C LYS A 15 -15.37 -0.47 -20.49
N VAL A 16 -14.98 0.81 -20.48
CA VAL A 16 -15.93 1.94 -20.55
C VAL A 16 -16.65 1.93 -21.89
N LYS A 17 -15.90 1.78 -23.00
CA LYS A 17 -16.48 1.64 -24.34
C LYS A 17 -17.46 0.47 -24.40
N PHE A 18 -17.07 -0.69 -23.89
CA PHE A 18 -17.93 -1.86 -23.87
C PHE A 18 -19.25 -1.63 -23.10
N ALA A 19 -19.18 -1.08 -21.89
CA ALA A 19 -20.38 -0.79 -21.10
C ALA A 19 -21.30 0.22 -21.81
N LEU A 20 -20.74 1.24 -22.46
CA LEU A 20 -21.50 2.21 -23.25
C LEU A 20 -22.19 1.53 -24.46
N TYR A 21 -21.49 0.65 -25.16
CA TYR A 21 -22.06 -0.10 -26.29
C TYR A 21 -23.23 -0.98 -25.87
N GLN A 22 -23.16 -1.61 -24.70
CA GLN A 22 -24.28 -2.41 -24.17
C GLN A 22 -25.46 -1.52 -23.78
N ALA A 23 -25.21 -0.41 -23.08
CA ALA A 23 -26.25 0.52 -22.66
C ALA A 23 -26.98 1.21 -23.83
N ILE A 24 -26.29 1.48 -24.94
CA ILE A 24 -26.90 2.04 -26.16
C ILE A 24 -27.84 1.03 -26.84
N ARG A 25 -27.57 -0.27 -26.67
CA ARG A 25 -28.33 -1.36 -27.30
C ARG A 25 -29.49 -1.87 -26.46
N ASP A 26 -29.64 -1.37 -25.25
CA ASP A 26 -30.70 -1.73 -24.33
C ASP A 26 -31.80 -0.66 -24.43
N ASP A 27 -33.05 -1.08 -24.63
CA ASP A 27 -34.22 -0.22 -24.77
C ASP A 27 -34.60 0.50 -23.46
N ASN A 28 -33.97 0.12 -22.34
CA ASN A 28 -34.16 0.78 -21.06
C ASN A 28 -33.39 2.12 -20.99
N PRO A 29 -33.94 3.14 -20.31
CA PRO A 29 -33.21 4.40 -20.08
C PRO A 29 -32.02 4.19 -19.13
N HIS A 30 -30.84 4.66 -19.54
CA HIS A 30 -29.60 4.58 -18.77
C HIS A 30 -29.10 5.97 -18.37
N VAL A 31 -28.51 6.09 -17.18
CA VAL A 31 -27.87 7.32 -16.70
C VAL A 31 -26.38 7.09 -16.51
N MET A 32 -25.56 7.90 -17.18
CA MET A 32 -24.11 7.94 -16.97
C MET A 32 -23.74 9.14 -16.10
N ILE A 33 -23.10 8.89 -14.96
CA ILE A 33 -22.60 9.96 -14.08
C ILE A 33 -21.08 10.00 -14.16
N ILE A 34 -20.54 11.09 -14.71
CA ILE A 34 -19.11 11.38 -14.70
C ILE A 34 -18.81 12.27 -13.51
N LYS A 35 -17.93 11.82 -12.61
CA LYS A 35 -17.50 12.58 -11.44
C LYS A 35 -16.01 12.91 -11.54
N PRO A 36 -15.53 14.01 -10.97
CA PRO A 36 -14.10 14.25 -10.80
C PRO A 36 -13.46 13.06 -10.09
N TYR A 37 -12.42 12.49 -10.70
CA TYR A 37 -11.72 11.36 -10.10
C TYR A 37 -10.94 11.83 -8.87
N LYS A 38 -11.40 11.44 -7.68
CA LYS A 38 -10.63 11.61 -6.45
C LYS A 38 -9.68 10.42 -6.32
N LYS A 39 -8.42 10.63 -6.69
CA LYS A 39 -7.36 9.63 -6.47
C LYS A 39 -7.32 9.24 -5.00
N ASP A 40 -7.46 7.94 -4.73
CA ASP A 40 -7.29 7.39 -3.40
C ASP A 40 -5.80 7.27 -3.09
N ARG A 41 -5.27 8.23 -2.33
CA ARG A 41 -3.86 8.26 -1.90
C ARG A 41 -3.47 6.98 -1.16
N ARG A 42 -4.39 6.40 -0.37
CA ARG A 42 -4.12 5.17 0.38
C ARG A 42 -3.95 3.99 -0.57
N ALA A 43 -4.78 3.90 -1.61
CA ALA A 43 -4.62 2.90 -2.65
C ALA A 43 -3.29 3.05 -3.41
N ILE A 44 -2.83 4.28 -3.65
CA ILE A 44 -1.55 4.57 -4.29
C ILE A 44 -0.36 4.15 -3.40
N GLN A 45 -0.37 4.54 -2.12
CA GLN A 45 0.65 4.14 -1.14
C GLN A 45 0.76 2.63 -0.99
N ASN A 46 -0.38 1.93 -0.92
CA ASN A 46 -0.41 0.47 -0.85
C ASN A 46 0.19 -0.18 -2.10
N ARG A 47 -0.13 0.32 -3.30
CA ARG A 47 0.48 -0.19 -4.55
C ARG A 47 1.99 -0.01 -4.56
N LEU A 48 2.48 1.15 -4.13
CA LEU A 48 3.92 1.43 -4.05
C LEU A 48 4.63 0.49 -3.07
N MET A 49 4.07 0.31 -1.86
CA MET A 49 4.61 -0.62 -0.87
C MET A 49 4.74 -2.05 -1.44
N TRP A 50 3.68 -2.57 -2.05
CA TRP A 50 3.68 -3.92 -2.63
C TRP A 50 4.59 -4.06 -3.84
N HIS A 51 4.76 -2.98 -4.61
CA HIS A 51 5.72 -2.94 -5.70
C HIS A 51 7.15 -3.09 -5.18
N TRP A 52 7.56 -2.30 -4.18
CA TRP A 52 8.90 -2.42 -3.60
C TRP A 52 9.16 -3.76 -2.92
N TYR A 53 8.17 -4.36 -2.27
CA TYR A 53 8.34 -5.72 -1.76
C TYR A 53 8.66 -6.74 -2.87
N LYS A 54 8.06 -6.59 -4.04
CA LYS A 54 8.36 -7.43 -5.20
C LYS A 54 9.77 -7.17 -5.75
N GLU A 55 10.21 -5.91 -5.78
CA GLU A 55 11.56 -5.55 -6.23
C GLU A 55 12.64 -6.07 -5.27
N LEU A 56 12.38 -6.03 -3.96
CA LEU A 56 13.28 -6.64 -2.97
C LEU A 56 13.32 -8.16 -3.11
N GLU A 57 12.18 -8.82 -3.29
CA GLU A 57 12.16 -10.27 -3.52
C GLU A 57 13.00 -10.67 -4.75
N GLN A 58 12.99 -9.85 -5.80
CA GLN A 58 13.85 -10.03 -6.98
C GLN A 58 15.34 -9.79 -6.70
N GLN A 59 15.67 -9.05 -5.64
CA GLN A 59 17.02 -8.77 -5.14
C GLN A 59 17.36 -9.63 -3.92
N SER A 60 16.74 -10.81 -3.79
CA SER A 60 16.93 -11.71 -2.65
C SER A 60 18.36 -12.24 -2.52
N ASP A 61 19.17 -12.18 -3.57
CA ASP A 61 20.62 -12.42 -3.53
C ASP A 61 21.36 -11.45 -2.59
N ARG A 62 20.81 -10.25 -2.35
CA ARG A 62 21.43 -9.21 -1.49
C ARG A 62 21.11 -9.36 -0.01
N HIS A 63 20.03 -10.06 0.34
CA HIS A 63 19.53 -10.09 1.72
C HIS A 63 18.95 -11.44 2.17
N GLY A 64 18.74 -12.39 1.27
CA GLY A 64 18.33 -13.77 1.56
C GLY A 64 16.92 -13.94 2.13
N MET A 65 16.03 -12.96 1.97
CA MET A 65 14.68 -12.98 2.57
C MET A 65 13.60 -13.18 1.51
N SER A 66 12.56 -13.95 1.86
CA SER A 66 11.35 -14.04 1.06
C SER A 66 10.51 -12.76 1.18
N LYS A 67 9.51 -12.59 0.32
CA LYS A 67 8.55 -11.48 0.43
C LYS A 67 7.81 -11.44 1.77
N ASP A 68 7.43 -12.58 2.32
CA ASP A 68 6.73 -12.63 3.62
C ASP A 68 7.65 -12.23 4.77
N ASP A 69 8.91 -12.65 4.71
CA ASP A 69 9.94 -12.23 5.66
C ASP A 69 10.18 -10.72 5.56
N LEU A 70 10.28 -10.18 4.34
CA LEU A 70 10.42 -8.75 4.09
C LEU A 70 9.25 -7.95 4.66
N VAL A 71 8.01 -8.44 4.54
CA VAL A 71 6.84 -7.79 5.14
C VAL A 71 6.99 -7.73 6.66
N CYS A 72 7.27 -8.86 7.31
CA CYS A 72 7.42 -8.93 8.76
C CYS A 72 8.60 -8.06 9.25
N TYR A 73 9.72 -8.13 8.54
CA TYR A 73 10.93 -7.38 8.82
C TYR A 73 10.70 -5.87 8.75
N ASN A 74 10.10 -5.37 7.68
CA ASN A 74 9.84 -3.94 7.53
C ASN A 74 8.77 -3.44 8.51
N LYS A 75 7.73 -4.25 8.79
CA LYS A 75 6.76 -3.92 9.85
C LYS A 75 7.47 -3.72 11.19
N TYR A 76 8.39 -4.62 11.55
CA TYR A 76 9.12 -4.56 12.82
C TYR A 76 10.11 -3.38 12.87
N HIS A 77 11.01 -3.28 11.89
CA HIS A 77 12.14 -2.34 11.95
C HIS A 77 11.76 -0.90 11.62
N ILE A 78 10.69 -0.69 10.85
CA ILE A 78 10.29 0.65 10.37
C ILE A 78 8.89 0.99 10.88
N GLY A 79 7.93 0.08 10.70
CA GLY A 79 6.54 0.39 11.01
C GLY A 79 6.22 0.50 12.50
N VAL A 80 6.79 -0.37 13.33
CA VAL A 80 6.59 -0.35 14.79
C VAL A 80 7.13 0.94 15.41
N PRO A 81 8.37 1.41 15.14
CA PRO A 81 8.84 2.69 15.66
C PRO A 81 7.93 3.88 15.31
N ILE A 82 7.37 3.89 14.10
CA ILE A 82 6.43 4.93 13.65
C ILE A 82 5.14 4.90 14.47
N LEU A 83 4.52 3.72 14.61
CA LEU A 83 3.27 3.55 15.34
C LEU A 83 3.41 3.60 16.86
N ALA A 84 4.57 3.26 17.42
CA ALA A 84 4.81 3.31 18.87
C ALA A 84 4.76 4.74 19.44
N ARG A 85 4.71 5.76 18.57
CA ARG A 85 4.41 7.15 18.93
C ARG A 85 2.93 7.39 19.26
N ASP A 86 2.04 6.52 18.80
CA ASP A 86 0.62 6.55 19.16
C ASP A 86 0.42 5.80 20.49
N PRO A 87 -0.18 6.42 21.53
CA PRO A 87 -0.30 5.82 22.85
C PRO A 87 -0.98 4.44 22.85
N GLU A 88 -2.05 4.28 22.07
CA GLU A 88 -2.82 3.03 21.98
C GLU A 88 -1.97 1.85 21.45
N PHE A 89 -1.18 2.09 20.41
CA PHE A 89 -0.29 1.05 19.87
C PHE A 89 0.91 0.81 20.79
N SER A 90 1.42 1.87 21.42
CA SER A 90 2.56 1.81 22.33
C SER A 90 2.30 0.89 23.53
N GLU A 91 1.12 0.97 24.13
CA GLU A 91 0.72 0.10 25.25
C GLU A 91 0.67 -1.37 24.85
N VAL A 92 0.06 -1.67 23.69
CA VAL A 92 0.03 -3.03 23.14
C VAL A 92 1.45 -3.51 22.83
N TRP A 93 2.29 -2.66 22.26
CA TRP A 93 3.67 -3.00 21.94
C TRP A 93 4.51 -3.28 23.18
N ASP A 94 4.37 -2.47 24.23
CA ASP A 94 5.08 -2.66 25.50
C ASP A 94 4.67 -3.95 26.23
N SER A 95 3.41 -4.38 26.10
CA SER A 95 2.96 -5.66 26.65
C SER A 95 3.75 -6.87 26.08
N MET A 96 4.29 -6.72 24.87
CA MET A 96 5.11 -7.74 24.20
C MET A 96 6.60 -7.62 24.49
N ARG A 97 7.03 -6.75 25.41
CA ARG A 97 8.46 -6.51 25.70
C ARG A 97 9.24 -7.77 26.05
N PHE A 98 8.60 -8.73 26.72
CA PHE A 98 9.18 -10.00 27.15
C PHE A 98 9.44 -11.00 26.02
N LEU A 99 8.85 -10.78 24.84
CA LEU A 99 9.10 -11.63 23.68
C LEU A 99 10.51 -11.39 23.15
N SER A 100 11.17 -12.47 22.72
CA SER A 100 12.44 -12.41 22.01
C SER A 100 12.28 -11.71 20.66
N TYR A 101 13.38 -11.25 20.08
CA TYR A 101 13.40 -10.64 18.75
C TYR A 101 12.74 -11.54 17.69
N GLU A 102 13.10 -12.82 17.67
CA GLU A 102 12.53 -13.81 16.74
C GLU A 102 11.02 -14.02 16.95
N GLN A 103 10.57 -14.03 18.21
CA GLN A 103 9.14 -14.12 18.53
C GLN A 103 8.39 -12.88 18.05
N LYS A 104 8.96 -11.68 18.23
CA LYS A 104 8.37 -10.42 17.76
C LYS A 104 8.30 -10.37 16.24
N LEU A 105 9.33 -10.80 15.53
CA LEU A 105 9.31 -10.89 14.06
C LEU A 105 8.21 -11.83 13.57
N LYS A 106 8.09 -13.03 14.15
CA LYS A 106 7.02 -13.97 13.80
C LYS A 106 5.63 -13.41 14.09
N ALA A 107 5.48 -12.65 15.17
CA ALA A 107 4.22 -11.98 15.52
C ALA A 107 3.80 -10.93 14.48
N MET A 108 4.73 -10.32 13.73
CA MET A 108 4.41 -9.31 12.69
C MET A 108 3.54 -9.85 11.56
N LYS A 109 3.47 -11.16 11.38
CA LYS A 109 2.53 -11.80 10.46
C LYS A 109 1.07 -11.50 10.84
N PHE A 110 0.79 -11.41 12.13
CA PHE A 110 -0.57 -11.26 12.67
C PHE A 110 -0.87 -9.82 13.10
N ILE A 111 0.15 -9.02 13.40
CA ILE A 111 -0.05 -7.65 13.88
C ILE A 111 -0.28 -6.69 12.68
N PRO A 112 -1.39 -5.91 12.67
CA PRO A 112 -1.79 -5.08 11.55
C PRO A 112 -1.06 -3.71 11.53
N VAL A 113 0.28 -3.69 11.60
CA VAL A 113 1.11 -2.47 11.65
C VAL A 113 0.80 -1.48 10.50
N THR A 114 1.08 -1.83 9.25
CA THR A 114 0.86 -0.91 8.13
C THR A 114 -0.62 -0.64 7.82
N SER A 115 -1.51 -1.55 8.23
CA SER A 115 -2.96 -1.43 7.98
C SER A 115 -3.64 -0.39 8.87
N ILE A 116 -3.12 -0.13 10.07
CA ILE A 116 -3.71 0.86 11.00
C ILE A 116 -3.04 2.23 10.90
N MET A 117 -1.97 2.36 10.13
CA MET A 117 -1.32 3.65 9.88
C MET A 117 -2.27 4.64 9.18
N ASN A 118 -2.21 5.89 9.63
CA ASN A 118 -2.78 7.01 8.89
C ASN A 118 -1.90 7.38 7.68
N ILE A 119 -2.42 8.26 6.81
CA ILE A 119 -1.74 8.65 5.56
C ILE A 119 -0.34 9.23 5.82
N LYS A 120 -0.16 10.02 6.88
CA LYS A 120 1.12 10.67 7.21
C LYS A 120 2.15 9.64 7.68
N GLN A 121 1.74 8.74 8.58
CA GLN A 121 2.58 7.63 9.03
C GLN A 121 2.96 6.70 7.89
N MET A 122 2.03 6.41 6.97
CA MET A 122 2.32 5.59 5.79
C MET A 122 3.30 6.28 4.82
N THR A 123 3.21 7.60 4.66
CA THR A 123 4.20 8.38 3.91
C THR A 123 5.60 8.29 4.53
N GLU A 124 5.70 8.41 5.86
CA GLU A 124 6.95 8.26 6.60
C GLU A 124 7.51 6.85 6.45
N PHE A 125 6.66 5.83 6.64
CA PHE A 125 7.02 4.42 6.45
C PHE A 125 7.61 4.16 5.06
N LEU A 126 7.00 4.67 4.00
CA LEU A 126 7.51 4.50 2.63
C LEU A 126 8.84 5.23 2.42
N THR A 127 9.01 6.39 3.04
CA THR A 127 10.26 7.17 2.94
C THR A 127 11.40 6.44 3.64
N ASP A 128 11.16 5.93 4.84
CA ASP A 128 12.13 5.20 5.64
C ASP A 128 12.43 3.84 5.04
N PHE A 129 11.41 3.12 4.53
CA PHE A 129 11.57 1.89 3.76
C PHE A 129 12.59 2.11 2.66
N LYS A 130 12.35 3.10 1.80
CA LYS A 130 13.23 3.33 0.65
C LYS A 130 14.65 3.68 1.08
N THR A 131 14.78 4.58 2.05
CA THR A 131 16.07 5.00 2.58
C THR A 131 16.85 3.83 3.17
N TYR A 132 16.19 3.00 3.97
CA TYR A 132 16.78 1.83 4.62
C TYR A 132 17.31 0.81 3.62
N TRP A 133 16.51 0.47 2.61
CA TRP A 133 16.90 -0.53 1.61
C TRP A 133 17.96 -0.01 0.63
N ASN A 134 17.90 1.27 0.28
CA ASN A 134 18.96 1.93 -0.49
C ASN A 134 20.30 1.89 0.26
N GLN A 135 20.30 2.13 1.59
CA GLN A 135 21.51 2.03 2.41
C GLN A 135 22.07 0.60 2.51
N LYS A 136 21.20 -0.42 2.37
CA LYS A 136 21.61 -1.83 2.25
C LYS A 136 22.02 -2.24 0.84
N GLY A 137 22.11 -1.29 -0.09
CA GLY A 137 22.51 -1.54 -1.47
C GLY A 137 21.43 -2.23 -2.31
N CYS A 138 20.15 -2.20 -1.89
CA CYS A 138 19.04 -2.59 -2.74
C CYS A 138 18.51 -1.37 -3.47
N GLU A 139 18.23 -1.50 -4.76
CA GLU A 139 17.72 -0.38 -5.56
C GLU A 139 16.21 -0.50 -5.70
N LEU A 140 15.48 0.52 -5.22
CA LEU A 140 14.03 0.57 -5.31
C LEU A 140 13.59 1.62 -6.31
N THR A 141 12.73 1.22 -7.25
CA THR A 141 12.33 2.08 -8.35
C THR A 141 11.57 3.29 -7.84
N THR A 142 11.95 4.43 -8.38
CA THR A 142 11.28 5.72 -8.16
C THR A 142 10.40 6.10 -9.35
N SER A 143 10.75 5.62 -10.55
CA SER A 143 10.32 6.14 -11.86
C SER A 143 9.25 5.29 -12.57
N GLN A 144 8.14 5.07 -11.88
CA GLN A 144 6.84 4.98 -12.58
C GLN A 144 6.02 6.19 -12.12
N ASP A 145 6.38 7.33 -12.70
CA ASP A 145 6.25 8.73 -12.24
C ASP A 145 4.83 9.30 -12.08
N LEU A 146 3.82 8.46 -11.87
CA LEU A 146 2.49 8.91 -11.44
C LEU A 146 2.21 8.61 -9.97
N TYR A 147 3.00 7.75 -9.30
CA TYR A 147 2.64 7.27 -7.98
C TYR A 147 3.62 7.66 -6.87
N PHE A 148 4.92 7.84 -7.12
CA PHE A 148 5.88 8.09 -6.04
C PHE A 148 5.70 9.47 -5.39
N ALA A 149 5.80 10.55 -6.17
CA ALA A 149 5.54 11.91 -5.67
C ALA A 149 4.13 12.03 -5.07
N GLU A 150 3.13 11.39 -5.70
CA GLU A 150 1.74 11.41 -5.23
C GLU A 150 1.53 10.62 -3.92
N ALA A 151 2.18 9.45 -3.76
CA ALA A 151 2.16 8.62 -2.56
C ALA A 151 2.79 9.34 -1.37
N LEU A 152 3.87 10.08 -1.63
CA LEU A 152 4.57 10.87 -0.63
C LEU A 152 3.94 12.24 -0.40
N GLY A 153 2.95 12.63 -1.21
CA GLY A 153 2.28 13.93 -1.11
C GLY A 153 3.15 15.11 -1.53
N ILE A 154 4.22 14.86 -2.29
CA ILE A 154 5.08 15.89 -2.87
C ILE A 154 4.27 16.59 -3.97
N LYS A 155 3.92 17.86 -3.74
CA LYS A 155 3.32 18.71 -4.78
C LYS A 155 4.39 19.00 -5.83
N LYS A 156 4.07 18.78 -7.11
CA LYS A 156 4.88 19.28 -8.24
C LYS A 156 4.81 20.80 -8.29
#